data_AF-A0A523P9U5-F1
#
_entry.id   AF-A0A523P9U5-F1
#
_cell.length_a   1.000
_cell.length_b   1.000
_cell.length_c   1.000
_cell.angle_alpha   90.00
_cell.angle_beta   90.00
_cell.angle_gamma   90.00
#
_symmetry.space_group_name_H-M   'P 1'
#
loop_
_entity.id
_entity.type
_entity.pdbx_description
1 polymer ?
#
loop_
_entity_poly.entity_id
_entity_poly.type
_entity_poly.pdbx_seq_one_letter_code
_entity_poly.pdbx_strand_id
1 'polypeptide(L)'
;CIDVCPTKAIVAPYEVDARRCISYLTIEYRGVIPEEFRTLIGNRIFGCDDCQLVCPWNRFAKLSAEKDFEPRHRLDSSSLIELFEWSEAEFLARTEGSAIRRIKYEQWQRNLAVSLGNAPTSRTVREVLEKRLPGATSLVAEHIRWAIRQHKERFTPAGSTPD
;
A
#
# COMPACT_ATOMS: atom_id res chain seq x y z
N CYS A 1 -11.77 -12.34 12.52
CA CYS A 1 -11.47 -11.80 11.18
C CYS A 1 -12.53 -10.78 10.73
N ILE A 2 -13.84 -11.08 10.84
CA ILE A 2 -14.93 -10.14 10.50
C ILE A 2 -14.75 -8.79 11.21
N ASP A 3 -14.62 -8.80 12.54
CA ASP A 3 -14.55 -7.55 13.32
C ASP A 3 -13.30 -6.72 13.06
N VAL A 4 -12.18 -7.37 12.75
CA VAL A 4 -10.87 -6.69 12.62
C VAL A 4 -10.56 -6.24 11.21
N CYS A 5 -11.31 -6.72 10.21
CA CYS A 5 -11.08 -6.34 8.82
C CYS A 5 -11.14 -4.81 8.70
N PRO A 6 -10.06 -4.11 8.30
CA PRO A 6 -9.98 -2.66 8.42
C PRO A 6 -11.09 -1.92 7.67
N THR A 7 -11.48 -2.46 6.52
CA THR A 7 -12.51 -1.89 5.62
C THR A 7 -13.88 -2.54 5.77
N LYS A 8 -14.03 -3.48 6.70
CA LYS A 8 -15.24 -4.32 6.85
C LYS A 8 -15.62 -5.01 5.54
N ALA A 9 -14.62 -5.53 4.83
CA ALA A 9 -14.82 -6.26 3.57
C ALA A 9 -15.43 -7.65 3.79
N ILE A 10 -15.23 -8.27 4.96
CA ILE A 10 -15.92 -9.52 5.32
C ILE A 10 -17.27 -9.14 5.91
N VAL A 11 -18.35 -9.30 5.13
CA VAL A 11 -19.69 -8.78 5.47
C VAL A 11 -20.54 -9.79 6.24
N ALA A 12 -20.24 -11.08 6.07
CA ALA A 12 -20.87 -12.19 6.76
C ALA A 12 -19.90 -13.40 6.79
N PRO A 13 -20.18 -14.46 7.57
CA PRO A 13 -19.41 -15.70 7.49
C PRO A 13 -19.31 -16.18 6.05
N TYR A 14 -18.08 -16.42 5.58
CA TYR A 14 -17.77 -16.90 4.23
C TYR A 14 -18.11 -15.92 3.08
N GLU A 15 -18.45 -14.67 3.37
CA GLU A 15 -18.81 -13.67 2.37
C GLU A 15 -17.88 -12.45 2.42
N VAL A 16 -17.28 -12.11 1.29
CA VAL A 16 -16.34 -10.99 1.15
C VAL A 16 -16.76 -10.07 0.01
N ASP A 17 -16.96 -8.79 0.32
CA ASP A 17 -17.05 -7.75 -0.71
C ASP A 17 -15.64 -7.37 -1.17
N ALA A 18 -15.25 -7.93 -2.32
CA ALA A 18 -13.93 -7.69 -2.92
C ALA A 18 -13.66 -6.20 -3.16
N ARG A 19 -14.67 -5.38 -3.47
CA ARG A 19 -14.51 -3.95 -3.77
C ARG A 19 -13.98 -3.15 -2.58
N ARG A 20 -14.14 -3.69 -1.36
CA ARG A 20 -13.64 -3.12 -0.10
C ARG A 20 -12.37 -3.81 0.39
N CYS A 21 -12.05 -4.99 -0.12
CA CYS A 21 -10.93 -5.81 0.37
C CYS A 21 -9.58 -5.17 -0.03
N ILE A 22 -8.72 -4.89 0.95
CA ILE A 22 -7.39 -4.30 0.70
C ILE A 22 -6.55 -5.19 -0.24
N SER A 23 -6.65 -6.52 -0.09
CA SER A 23 -5.94 -7.44 -0.98
C SER A 23 -6.39 -7.28 -2.44
N TYR A 24 -7.70 -7.22 -2.69
CA TYR A 24 -8.22 -6.94 -4.04
C TYR A 24 -7.82 -5.55 -4.55
N LEU A 25 -7.95 -4.52 -3.71
CA LEU A 25 -7.63 -3.13 -4.07
C LEU A 25 -6.16 -2.97 -4.47
N THR A 26 -5.26 -3.70 -3.81
CA THR A 26 -3.81 -3.61 -4.05
C THR A 26 -3.32 -4.58 -5.14
N ILE A 27 -3.98 -5.73 -5.35
CA ILE A 27 -3.52 -6.76 -6.30
C ILE A 27 -4.27 -6.71 -7.65
N GLU A 28 -5.60 -6.66 -7.62
CA GLU A 28 -6.43 -6.88 -8.81
C GLU A 28 -6.97 -5.58 -9.41
N TYR A 29 -7.41 -4.67 -8.54
CA TYR A 29 -8.07 -3.44 -8.96
C TYR A 29 -7.09 -2.50 -9.66
N ARG A 30 -7.44 -2.04 -10.86
CA ARG A 30 -6.59 -1.19 -11.71
C ARG A 30 -6.97 0.29 -11.70
N GLY A 31 -8.09 0.64 -11.08
CA GLY A 31 -8.60 2.01 -11.04
C GLY A 31 -8.09 2.83 -9.86
N VAL A 32 -8.74 3.98 -9.67
CA VAL A 32 -8.48 4.89 -8.54
C VAL A 32 -9.04 4.28 -7.26
N ILE A 33 -8.18 4.06 -6.26
CA ILE A 33 -8.60 3.54 -4.95
C ILE A 33 -9.50 4.59 -4.31
N PRO A 34 -10.75 4.25 -3.89
CA PRO A 34 -11.64 5.18 -3.22
C PRO A 34 -11.00 5.82 -1.98
N GLU A 35 -11.18 7.13 -1.79
CA GLU A 35 -10.50 7.88 -0.72
C GLU A 35 -10.76 7.30 0.68
N GLU A 36 -11.99 6.82 0.92
CA GLU A 36 -12.41 6.19 2.19
C GLU A 36 -11.58 4.96 2.58
N PHE A 37 -10.91 4.31 1.64
CA PHE A 37 -10.06 3.15 1.92
C PHE A 37 -8.57 3.48 2.00
N ARG A 38 -8.13 4.65 1.50
CA ARG A 38 -6.69 4.96 1.36
C ARG A 38 -5.97 4.99 2.70
N THR A 39 -6.56 5.58 3.74
CA THR A 39 -5.98 5.57 5.10
C THR A 39 -5.96 4.17 5.72
N LEU A 40 -7.02 3.38 5.49
CA LEU A 40 -7.16 2.03 6.04
C LEU A 40 -6.17 1.01 5.45
N ILE A 41 -5.64 1.28 4.25
CA ILE A 41 -4.60 0.45 3.62
C ILE A 41 -3.31 0.44 4.44
N GLY A 42 -2.97 1.56 5.09
CA GLY A 42 -1.71 1.71 5.82
C GLY A 42 -0.49 1.57 4.90
N ASN A 43 0.47 0.74 5.28
CA ASN A 43 1.71 0.47 4.53
C ASN A 43 1.63 -0.76 3.62
N ARG A 44 0.44 -1.31 3.37
CA ARG A 44 0.24 -2.53 2.57
C ARG A 44 0.29 -2.19 1.08
N ILE A 45 1.41 -2.50 0.42
CA ILE A 45 1.62 -2.21 -1.01
C ILE A 45 1.23 -3.37 -1.94
N PHE A 46 1.08 -4.58 -1.41
CA PHE A 46 0.67 -5.77 -2.14
C PHE A 46 0.02 -6.78 -1.17
N GLY A 47 -1.29 -6.98 -1.25
CA GLY A 47 -2.02 -7.91 -0.39
C GLY A 47 -2.39 -7.34 0.98
N CYS A 48 -3.07 -8.15 1.79
CA CYS A 48 -3.41 -7.87 3.18
C CYS A 48 -3.67 -9.17 3.92
N ASP A 49 -2.96 -9.36 5.03
CA ASP A 49 -3.04 -10.59 5.83
C ASP A 49 -3.81 -10.39 7.15
N ASP A 50 -4.39 -9.20 7.40
CA ASP A 50 -4.99 -8.88 8.70
C ASP A 50 -6.05 -9.90 9.15
N CYS A 51 -6.87 -10.39 8.22
CA CYS A 51 -7.89 -11.40 8.53
C CYS A 51 -7.28 -12.75 8.92
N GLN A 52 -6.11 -13.08 8.36
CA GLN A 52 -5.34 -14.28 8.64
C GLN A 52 -4.52 -14.12 9.92
N LEU A 53 -3.86 -12.99 10.15
CA LEU A 53 -3.03 -12.74 11.32
C LEU A 53 -3.80 -12.86 12.64
N VAL A 54 -5.08 -12.49 12.65
CA VAL A 54 -5.94 -12.66 13.83
C VAL A 54 -6.60 -14.03 13.94
N CYS A 55 -6.46 -14.90 12.93
CA CYS A 55 -7.16 -16.16 12.90
C CYS A 55 -6.58 -17.09 13.99
N PRO A 56 -7.38 -17.61 14.93
CA PRO A 56 -6.87 -18.48 15.99
C PRO A 56 -6.29 -19.78 15.45
N TRP A 57 -6.65 -20.20 14.24
CA TRP A 57 -6.08 -21.37 13.58
C TRP A 57 -4.68 -21.14 13.02
N ASN A 58 -4.32 -19.90 12.67
CA ASN A 58 -3.00 -19.61 12.11
C ASN A 58 -1.87 -19.75 13.14
N ARG A 59 -2.18 -19.77 14.44
CA ARG A 59 -1.18 -20.10 15.47
C ARG A 59 -0.61 -21.52 15.34
N PHE A 60 -1.29 -22.40 14.60
CA PHE A 60 -0.85 -23.77 14.34
C PHE A 60 -0.09 -23.92 13.02
N ALA A 61 0.03 -22.84 12.24
CA ALA A 61 0.77 -22.85 10.98
C ALA A 61 2.28 -23.02 11.24
N LYS A 62 2.96 -23.70 10.31
CA LYS A 62 4.42 -23.88 10.33
C LYS A 62 5.02 -23.13 9.14
N LEU A 63 6.19 -22.53 9.35
CA LEU A 63 6.96 -21.96 8.26
C LEU A 63 7.35 -23.08 7.28
N SER A 64 7.26 -22.77 5.99
CA SER A 64 7.69 -23.70 4.94
C SER A 64 9.20 -23.88 4.98
N ALA A 65 9.66 -25.08 4.65
CA ALA A 65 11.07 -25.35 4.38
C ALA A 65 11.47 -25.09 2.91
N GLU A 66 10.50 -24.73 2.07
CA GLU A 66 10.72 -24.40 0.66
C GLU A 66 11.42 -23.04 0.53
N LYS A 67 12.66 -23.06 0.01
CA LYS A 67 13.49 -21.86 -0.11
C LYS A 67 12.94 -20.87 -1.12
N ASP A 68 12.20 -21.35 -2.12
CA ASP A 68 11.61 -20.48 -3.13
C ASP A 68 10.59 -19.49 -2.55
N PHE A 69 10.09 -19.73 -1.33
CA PHE A 69 9.17 -18.83 -0.61
C PHE A 69 9.88 -17.79 0.26
N GLU A 70 11.20 -17.82 0.37
CA GLU A 70 11.94 -16.79 1.09
C GLU A 70 11.83 -15.41 0.38
N PRO A 71 11.76 -14.30 1.14
CA PRO A 71 11.77 -12.97 0.56
C PRO A 71 13.01 -12.74 -0.33
N ARG A 72 12.77 -12.24 -1.55
CA ARG A 72 13.82 -11.91 -2.51
C ARG A 72 14.07 -10.41 -2.55
N HIS A 73 15.27 -10.02 -2.96
CA HIS A 73 15.64 -8.62 -3.24
C HIS A 73 15.40 -7.64 -2.09
N ARG A 74 15.44 -8.12 -0.84
CA ARG A 74 15.21 -7.34 0.40
C ARG A 74 13.83 -6.69 0.49
N LEU A 75 12.82 -7.24 -0.18
CA LEU A 75 11.46 -6.70 -0.14
C LEU A 75 10.84 -6.68 1.27
N ASP A 76 11.39 -7.47 2.19
CA ASP A 76 11.05 -7.54 3.62
C ASP A 76 11.74 -6.48 4.49
N SER A 77 12.74 -5.77 3.96
CA SER A 77 13.55 -4.79 4.70
C SER A 77 13.72 -3.44 3.99
N SER A 78 13.27 -3.31 2.75
CA SER A 78 13.29 -2.05 1.99
C SER A 78 12.32 -1.01 2.54
N SER A 79 12.71 0.26 2.44
CA SER A 79 11.83 1.38 2.82
C SER A 79 10.82 1.70 1.73
N LEU A 80 9.65 2.26 2.09
CA LEU A 80 8.66 2.72 1.10
C LEU A 80 9.24 3.74 0.11
N ILE A 81 10.18 4.59 0.56
CA ILE A 81 10.85 5.57 -0.28
C ILE A 81 11.71 4.85 -1.33
N GLU A 82 12.57 3.92 -0.91
CA GLU A 82 13.42 3.13 -1.81
C GLU A 82 12.58 2.42 -2.88
N LEU A 83 11.50 1.76 -2.47
CA LEU A 83 10.58 1.05 -3.37
C LEU A 83 9.86 1.98 -4.34
N PHE A 84 9.50 3.19 -3.90
CA PHE A 84 8.84 4.19 -4.74
C PHE A 84 9.79 4.85 -5.73
N GLU A 85 11.10 4.87 -5.44
CA GLU A 85 12.12 5.40 -6.33
C GLU A 85 12.49 4.44 -7.47
N TRP A 86 12.23 3.14 -7.34
CA TRP A 86 12.45 2.16 -8.41
C TRP A 86 11.86 2.63 -9.74
N SER A 87 12.64 2.48 -10.79
CA SER A 87 12.19 2.58 -12.18
C SER A 87 11.35 1.36 -12.58
N GLU A 88 10.64 1.45 -13.70
CA GLU A 88 9.92 0.31 -14.25
C GLU A 88 10.85 -0.87 -14.57
N ALA A 89 12.03 -0.58 -15.12
CA ALA A 89 13.03 -1.60 -15.42
C ALA A 89 13.51 -2.32 -14.15
N GLU A 90 13.78 -1.59 -13.06
CA GLU A 90 14.16 -2.17 -11.78
C GLU A 90 13.01 -2.99 -11.16
N PHE A 91 11.77 -2.50 -11.22
CA PHE A 91 10.61 -3.25 -10.77
C PHE A 91 10.47 -4.57 -11.52
N LEU A 92 10.57 -4.54 -12.87
CA LEU A 92 10.44 -5.75 -13.69
C LEU A 92 11.54 -6.77 -13.40
N ALA A 93 12.79 -6.31 -13.25
CA ALA A 93 13.93 -7.16 -12.94
C ALA A 93 13.83 -7.76 -11.52
N ARG A 94 13.49 -6.96 -10.51
CA ARG A 94 13.41 -7.39 -9.10
C ARG A 94 12.16 -8.19 -8.76
N THR A 95 11.14 -8.16 -9.60
CA THR A 95 9.90 -8.93 -9.38
C THR A 95 9.75 -10.09 -10.36
N GLU A 96 10.80 -10.41 -11.12
CA GLU A 96 10.81 -11.59 -11.98
C GLU A 96 10.58 -12.88 -11.19
N GLY A 97 9.66 -13.70 -11.68
CA GLY A 97 9.24 -14.93 -11.00
C GLY A 97 8.49 -14.71 -9.68
N SER A 98 8.12 -13.47 -9.34
CA SER A 98 7.32 -13.14 -8.14
C SER A 98 5.87 -12.85 -8.49
N ALA A 99 4.95 -13.24 -7.59
CA ALA A 99 3.54 -12.87 -7.67
C ALA A 99 3.31 -11.35 -7.72
N ILE A 100 4.24 -10.55 -7.19
CA ILE A 100 4.19 -9.08 -7.22
C ILE A 100 4.10 -8.56 -8.66
N ARG A 101 4.70 -9.25 -9.64
CA ARG A 101 4.66 -8.82 -11.05
C ARG A 101 3.22 -8.75 -11.60
N ARG A 102 2.25 -9.41 -10.96
CA ARG A 102 0.82 -9.33 -11.27
C ARG A 102 0.27 -7.90 -11.21
N ILE A 103 0.76 -7.04 -10.33
CA ILE A 103 0.23 -5.67 -10.21
C ILE A 103 0.76 -4.73 -11.28
N LYS A 104 1.85 -5.05 -11.99
CA LYS A 104 2.52 -4.13 -12.92
C LYS A 104 3.04 -2.85 -12.23
N TYR A 105 3.90 -2.12 -12.92
CA TYR A 105 4.60 -0.97 -12.35
C TYR A 105 3.68 0.20 -12.00
N GLU A 106 2.63 0.45 -12.79
CA GLU A 106 1.70 1.56 -12.51
C GLU A 106 0.94 1.36 -11.18
N GLN A 107 0.41 0.16 -10.91
CA GLN A 107 -0.27 -0.10 -9.64
C GLN A 107 0.74 -0.21 -8.47
N TRP A 108 1.97 -0.64 -8.71
CA TRP A 108 3.06 -0.56 -7.73
C TRP A 108 3.26 0.89 -7.25
N GLN A 109 3.45 1.83 -8.19
CA GLN A 109 3.58 3.25 -7.88
C GLN A 109 2.31 3.81 -7.21
N ARG A 110 1.12 3.43 -7.68
CA ARG A 110 -0.16 3.83 -7.06
C ARG A 110 -0.24 3.40 -5.59
N ASN A 111 0.05 2.13 -5.30
CA ASN A 111 -0.06 1.58 -3.95
C ASN A 111 0.97 2.22 -3.02
N LEU A 112 2.21 2.40 -3.50
CA LEU A 112 3.26 3.08 -2.74
C LEU A 112 2.93 4.55 -2.46
N ALA A 113 2.31 5.27 -3.40
CA ALA A 113 1.84 6.64 -3.15
C ALA A 113 0.82 6.68 -2.00
N VAL A 114 -0.13 5.73 -1.96
CA VAL A 114 -1.08 5.60 -0.83
C VAL A 114 -0.33 5.31 0.48
N SER A 115 0.59 4.35 0.47
CA SER A 115 1.35 4.01 1.68
C SER A 115 2.26 5.13 2.17
N LEU A 116 2.88 5.90 1.27
CA LEU A 116 3.63 7.12 1.63
C LEU A 116 2.71 8.19 2.21
N GLY A 117 1.51 8.36 1.66
CA GLY A 117 0.47 9.22 2.23
C GLY A 117 -0.04 8.79 3.60
N ASN A 118 0.25 7.56 4.05
CA ASN A 118 -0.02 7.08 5.41
C ASN A 118 1.22 7.13 6.33
N ALA A 119 2.40 7.41 5.78
CA ALA A 119 3.64 7.47 6.55
C ALA A 119 3.69 8.73 7.44
N PRO A 120 4.52 8.72 8.50
CA PRO A 120 4.82 9.93 9.26
C PRO A 120 5.32 11.05 8.34
N THR A 121 4.86 12.28 8.58
CA THR A 121 5.27 13.43 7.76
C THR A 121 6.76 13.71 7.97
N SER A 122 7.52 13.69 6.88
CA SER A 122 8.92 14.11 6.85
C SER A 122 9.18 14.96 5.61
N ARG A 123 10.30 15.69 5.62
CA ARG A 123 10.75 16.44 4.44
C ARG A 123 10.99 15.49 3.25
N THR A 124 11.69 14.40 3.48
CA THR A 124 12.06 13.41 2.44
C THR A 124 10.84 12.79 1.78
N VAL A 125 9.82 12.39 2.55
CA VAL A 125 8.59 11.81 1.97
C VAL A 125 7.90 12.80 1.04
N ARG A 126 7.78 14.07 1.44
CA ARG A 126 7.16 15.11 0.60
C ARG A 126 7.97 15.37 -0.67
N GLU A 127 9.28 15.53 -0.56
CA GLU A 127 10.16 15.78 -1.71
C GLU A 127 10.09 14.64 -2.73
N VAL A 128 10.04 13.39 -2.28
CA VAL A 128 9.94 12.22 -3.16
C VAL A 128 8.59 12.16 -3.87
N LEU A 129 7.48 12.44 -3.18
CA LEU A 129 6.14 12.53 -3.79
C LEU A 129 6.06 13.66 -4.82
N GLU A 130 6.55 14.85 -4.48
CA GLU A 130 6.56 16.03 -5.35
C GLU A 130 7.43 15.82 -6.58
N LYS A 131 8.62 15.22 -6.42
CA LYS A 131 9.53 14.87 -7.52
C LYS A 131 8.90 13.88 -8.51
N ARG A 132 8.09 12.92 -8.03
CA ARG A 132 7.47 11.91 -8.90
C ARG A 132 6.25 12.43 -9.66
N LEU A 133 5.53 13.42 -9.10
CA LEU A 133 4.24 13.90 -9.64
C LEU A 133 4.28 14.31 -11.13
N PRO A 134 5.27 15.07 -11.64
CA PRO A 134 5.26 15.52 -13.04
C PRO A 134 5.34 14.40 -14.08
N GLY A 135 5.97 13.27 -13.74
CA GLY A 135 6.12 12.11 -14.62
C GLY A 135 5.11 10.99 -14.38
N ALA A 136 4.16 11.19 -13.47
CA ALA A 136 3.17 10.18 -13.11
C ALA A 136 2.01 10.13 -14.12
N THR A 137 1.46 8.93 -14.34
CA THR A 137 0.21 8.78 -15.09
C THR A 137 -0.95 9.46 -14.33
N SER A 138 -2.07 9.73 -15.01
CA SER A 138 -3.24 10.33 -14.36
C SER A 138 -3.71 9.54 -13.13
N LEU A 139 -3.67 8.20 -13.23
CA LEU A 139 -3.97 7.30 -12.13
C LEU A 139 -3.03 7.50 -10.94
N VAL A 140 -1.71 7.47 -11.16
CA VAL A 140 -0.73 7.59 -10.07
C VAL A 140 -0.73 9.01 -9.49
N ALA A 141 -0.83 10.03 -10.35
CA ALA A 141 -0.85 11.44 -9.95
C ALA A 141 -2.01 11.75 -8.98
N GLU A 142 -3.18 11.15 -9.18
CA GLU A 142 -4.33 11.27 -8.27
C GLU A 142 -3.97 10.84 -6.83
N HIS A 143 -3.26 9.73 -6.68
CA HIS A 143 -2.87 9.20 -5.37
C HIS A 143 -1.69 9.96 -4.76
N ILE A 144 -0.74 10.43 -5.59
CA ILE A 144 0.34 11.31 -5.14
C ILE A 144 -0.23 12.63 -4.60
N ARG A 145 -1.18 13.26 -5.30
CA ARG A 145 -1.81 14.50 -4.83
C ARG A 145 -2.53 14.28 -3.51
N TRP A 146 -3.25 13.18 -3.36
CA TRP A 146 -3.85 12.81 -2.08
C TRP A 146 -2.80 12.66 -0.98
N ALA A 147 -1.70 11.94 -1.23
CA ALA A 147 -0.62 11.76 -0.26
C ALA A 147 0.00 13.11 0.16
N ILE A 148 0.25 14.01 -0.78
CA ILE A 148 0.74 15.37 -0.50
C ILE A 148 -0.25 16.15 0.37
N ARG A 149 -1.56 16.07 0.11
CA ARG A 149 -2.59 16.72 0.95
C ARG A 149 -2.55 16.20 2.38
N GLN A 150 -2.44 14.88 2.58
CA GLN A 150 -2.35 14.27 3.91
C GLN A 150 -1.15 14.80 4.71
N HIS A 151 -0.01 15.01 4.08
CA HIS A 151 1.16 15.59 4.76
C HIS A 151 1.02 17.08 5.06
N LYS A 152 0.24 17.83 4.27
CA LYS A 152 -0.05 19.25 4.55
C LYS A 152 -1.01 19.40 5.74
N GLU A 153 -2.09 18.62 5.76
CA GLU A 153 -3.09 18.62 6.84
C GLU A 153 -2.48 18.23 8.18
N ARG A 154 -1.57 17.24 8.19
CA ARG A 154 -0.84 16.83 9.41
C ARG A 154 0.28 17.80 9.82
N PHE A 155 0.69 18.71 8.93
CA PHE A 155 1.72 19.71 9.21
C PHE A 155 1.12 21.01 9.75
N THR A 156 -0.20 21.20 9.76
CA THR A 156 -0.82 22.35 10.41
C THR A 156 -0.47 22.31 11.90
N PRO A 157 0.30 23.29 12.42
CA PRO A 157 0.60 23.35 13.85
C PRO A 157 -0.72 23.48 14.60
N ALA A 158 -0.92 22.67 15.64
CA ALA A 158 -1.98 22.90 16.60
C ALA A 158 -1.76 24.28 17.24
N GLY A 159 -2.48 25.30 16.78
CA GLY A 159 -2.40 26.67 17.31
C GLY A 159 -2.34 27.77 16.26
N SER A 160 -3.42 27.95 15.51
CA SER A 160 -3.83 29.31 15.09
C SER A 160 -5.31 29.43 15.37
N THR A 161 -5.63 29.81 16.61
CA THR A 161 -6.96 30.31 16.98
C THR A 161 -7.19 31.60 16.19
N PRO A 162 -8.31 31.77 15.48
CA PRO A 162 -8.69 33.08 14.95
C PRO A 162 -9.04 33.99 16.14
N ASP A 163 -8.52 35.22 16.13
CA ASP A 163 -8.98 36.34 16.98
C ASP A 163 -10.48 36.66 16.71
#